data_AF-A0AAV9VIF6-F1
#
_entry.id   AF-A0AAV9VIF6-F1
#
_cell.length_a   1.000
_cell.length_b   1.000
_cell.length_c   1.000
_cell.angle_alpha   90.00
_cell.angle_beta   90.00
_cell.angle_gamma   90.00
#
_symmetry.space_group_name_H-M   'P 1'
#
loop_
_entity.id
_entity.type
_entity.pdbx_description
1 polymer ?
#
loop_
_entity_poly.entity_id
_entity_poly.type
_entity_poly.pdbx_seq_one_letter_code
_entity_poly.pdbx_strand_id
1 'polypeptide(L)'
;MPSFQSLILSDLQYPRHIGDVWSMLENSADTLKSLAIKTPEGSELERFITHRGYVKKPIALPRTELSLQKIQDLHIEGIPYLHKFLEECAPNLINFSNLRMLRLDSCESADRFLLSELSVYRMPKLKSLQLFETGSSLMFDGLLPHLGELKLETLVIALHRHEGRIGWGIIKRELSGSLKRLWIQHMSSASGPYRLLDMTNHHFPYCDTFFPNGWPNLEEVAIDTHYLEGDAVRTTFSHGN
;
A
#
# COMPACT_ATOMS: atom_id res chain seq x y z
N MET A 1 -23.92 -23.31 7.91
CA MET A 1 -22.53 -23.00 7.50
C MET A 1 -21.93 -22.03 8.53
N PRO A 2 -20.62 -22.09 8.79
CA PRO A 2 -19.97 -21.16 9.72
C PRO A 2 -19.99 -19.72 9.19
N SER A 3 -20.14 -18.75 10.09
CA SER A 3 -19.96 -17.32 9.83
C SER A 3 -18.65 -16.86 10.44
N PHE A 4 -17.78 -16.27 9.61
CA PHE A 4 -16.43 -15.89 10.02
C PHE A 4 -16.33 -14.39 10.27
N GLN A 5 -15.56 -14.01 11.30
CA GLN A 5 -15.19 -12.60 11.50
C GLN A 5 -13.88 -12.23 10.80
N SER A 6 -13.02 -13.22 10.53
CA SER A 6 -11.78 -13.06 9.78
C SER A 6 -11.61 -14.22 8.82
N LEU A 7 -11.18 -13.91 7.59
CA LEU A 7 -10.90 -14.90 6.56
C LEU A 7 -9.60 -14.55 5.85
N ILE A 8 -8.72 -15.53 5.73
CA ILE A 8 -7.47 -15.43 4.98
C ILE A 8 -7.52 -16.48 3.87
N LEU A 9 -7.42 -16.00 2.64
CA LEU A 9 -7.38 -16.82 1.44
C LEU A 9 -5.99 -16.66 0.85
N SER A 10 -5.12 -17.63 1.12
CA SER A 10 -3.78 -17.69 0.55
C SER A 10 -3.75 -18.56 -0.70
N ASP A 11 -2.72 -18.38 -1.52
CA ASP A 11 -2.41 -19.26 -2.64
C ASP A 11 -3.51 -19.35 -3.70
N LEU A 12 -4.16 -18.23 -4.01
CA LEU A 12 -5.15 -18.14 -5.10
C LEU A 12 -4.47 -18.23 -6.47
N GLN A 13 -4.17 -19.46 -6.90
CA GLN A 13 -3.35 -19.67 -8.10
C GLN A 13 -4.09 -19.56 -9.44
N TYR A 14 -5.40 -19.83 -9.50
CA TYR A 14 -6.15 -19.99 -10.76
C TYR A 14 -7.37 -19.08 -10.86
N PRO A 15 -7.76 -18.61 -12.07
CA PRO A 15 -8.98 -17.80 -12.29
C PRO A 15 -10.26 -18.40 -11.70
N ARG A 16 -10.39 -19.74 -11.70
CA ARG A 16 -11.55 -20.44 -11.14
C ARG A 16 -11.70 -20.23 -9.62
N HIS A 17 -10.60 -20.04 -8.89
CA HIS A 17 -10.63 -19.87 -7.45
C HIS A 17 -11.44 -18.64 -7.03
N ILE A 18 -11.56 -17.63 -7.89
CA ILE A 18 -12.35 -16.43 -7.62
C ILE A 18 -13.83 -16.79 -7.36
N GLY A 19 -14.39 -17.76 -8.08
CA GLY A 19 -15.74 -18.24 -7.82
C GLY A 19 -15.88 -18.89 -6.44
N ASP A 20 -14.90 -19.72 -6.07
CA ASP A 20 -14.84 -20.37 -4.77
C ASP A 20 -14.76 -19.34 -3.63
N VAL A 21 -13.96 -18.29 -3.82
CA VAL A 21 -13.86 -17.15 -2.89
C VAL A 21 -15.22 -16.48 -2.68
N TRP A 22 -15.96 -16.19 -3.75
CA TRP A 22 -17.29 -15.57 -3.63
C TRP A 22 -18.25 -16.44 -2.83
N SER A 23 -18.33 -17.73 -3.16
CA SER A 23 -19.20 -18.68 -2.45
C SER A 23 -18.83 -18.82 -0.96
N MET A 24 -17.55 -18.75 -0.61
CA MET A 24 -17.12 -18.76 0.79
C MET A 24 -17.55 -17.50 1.55
N LEU A 25 -17.52 -16.35 0.89
CA LEU A 25 -17.86 -15.06 1.50
C LEU A 25 -19.36 -14.85 1.70
N GLU A 26 -20.22 -15.50 0.91
CA GLU A 26 -21.70 -15.37 0.98
C GLU A 26 -22.26 -15.53 2.39
N ASN A 27 -21.81 -16.56 3.13
CA ASN A 27 -22.31 -16.83 4.48
C ASN A 27 -21.75 -15.90 5.55
N SER A 28 -20.72 -15.10 5.21
CA SER A 28 -20.04 -14.22 6.14
C SER A 28 -20.21 -12.73 5.81
N ALA A 29 -21.00 -12.39 4.78
CA ALA A 29 -21.18 -11.01 4.30
C ALA A 29 -21.50 -10.00 5.43
N ASP A 30 -22.35 -10.41 6.36
CA ASP A 30 -22.84 -9.58 7.47
C ASP A 30 -22.00 -9.69 8.76
N THR A 31 -20.94 -10.50 8.77
CA THR A 31 -20.14 -10.79 9.98
C THR A 31 -18.65 -10.56 9.79
N LEU A 32 -18.15 -10.63 8.56
CA LEU A 32 -16.75 -10.52 8.23
C LEU A 32 -16.23 -9.10 8.49
N LYS A 33 -15.20 -9.02 9.33
CA LYS A 33 -14.51 -7.78 9.70
C LYS A 33 -13.12 -7.67 9.07
N SER A 34 -12.49 -8.81 8.81
CA SER A 34 -11.14 -8.88 8.26
C SER A 34 -11.09 -9.86 7.08
N LEU A 35 -10.53 -9.41 5.96
CA LEU A 35 -10.35 -10.21 4.76
C LEU A 35 -8.93 -10.05 4.23
N ALA A 36 -8.25 -11.16 3.97
CA ALA A 36 -7.02 -11.21 3.20
C ALA A 36 -7.21 -12.07 1.95
N ILE A 37 -6.91 -11.52 0.78
CA ILE A 37 -6.91 -12.21 -0.52
C ILE A 37 -5.49 -12.16 -1.07
N LYS A 38 -4.83 -13.32 -1.17
CA LYS A 38 -3.43 -13.39 -1.57
C LYS A 38 -3.23 -14.30 -2.76
N THR A 39 -2.59 -13.74 -3.77
CA THR A 39 -2.24 -14.40 -5.03
C THR A 39 -0.72 -14.48 -5.12
N PRO A 40 -0.13 -15.68 -5.22
CA PRO A 40 1.32 -15.82 -5.32
C PRO A 40 1.86 -15.19 -6.61
N GLU A 41 3.09 -14.67 -6.53
CA GLU A 41 3.83 -14.19 -7.70
C GLU A 41 4.02 -15.32 -8.73
N GLY A 42 3.87 -14.97 -10.00
CA GLY A 42 3.96 -15.89 -11.13
C GLY A 42 2.78 -16.85 -11.26
N SER A 43 1.73 -16.71 -10.44
CA SER A 43 0.54 -17.56 -10.52
C SER A 43 -0.20 -17.41 -11.86
N GLU A 44 -1.01 -18.41 -12.20
CA GLU A 44 -1.84 -18.35 -13.40
C GLU A 44 -2.89 -17.24 -13.30
N LEU A 45 -3.44 -17.00 -12.11
CA LEU A 45 -4.37 -15.91 -11.84
C LEU A 45 -3.73 -14.54 -12.09
N GLU A 46 -2.55 -14.27 -11.52
CA GLU A 46 -1.83 -13.03 -11.73
C GLU A 46 -1.55 -12.82 -13.22
N ARG A 47 -0.93 -13.81 -13.87
CA ARG A 47 -0.66 -13.76 -15.32
C ARG A 47 -1.93 -13.50 -16.10
N PHE A 48 -3.02 -14.19 -15.77
CA PHE A 48 -4.30 -14.01 -16.43
C PHE A 48 -4.76 -12.55 -16.29
N ILE A 49 -4.84 -12.01 -15.07
CA ILE A 49 -5.26 -10.61 -14.81
C ILE A 49 -4.36 -9.61 -15.53
N THR A 50 -3.03 -9.80 -15.49
CA THR A 50 -2.07 -8.96 -16.21
C THR A 50 -2.36 -8.95 -17.70
N HIS A 51 -2.52 -10.12 -18.33
CA HIS A 51 -2.87 -10.21 -19.76
C HIS A 51 -4.21 -9.54 -20.07
N ARG A 52 -5.22 -9.63 -19.18
CA ARG A 52 -6.49 -8.87 -19.34
C ARG A 52 -6.29 -7.37 -19.27
N GLY A 53 -5.37 -6.91 -18.41
CA GLY A 53 -4.99 -5.51 -18.31
C GLY A 53 -4.56 -4.92 -19.66
N TYR A 54 -3.92 -5.73 -20.50
CA TYR A 54 -3.42 -5.39 -21.83
C TYR A 54 -4.40 -5.74 -22.99
N VAL A 55 -5.23 -6.79 -22.87
CA VAL A 55 -6.06 -7.32 -23.97
C VAL A 55 -7.57 -7.21 -23.69
N LYS A 56 -8.31 -6.47 -24.54
CA LYS A 56 -9.75 -6.13 -24.36
C LYS A 56 -10.76 -7.29 -24.41
N LYS A 57 -10.37 -8.54 -24.71
CA LYS A 57 -11.31 -9.67 -24.76
C LYS A 57 -10.71 -10.98 -24.25
N PRO A 58 -10.91 -11.31 -22.97
CA PRO A 58 -10.77 -12.66 -22.46
C PRO A 58 -12.07 -13.16 -21.79
N ILE A 59 -12.13 -14.47 -21.55
CA ILE A 59 -13.17 -15.18 -20.80
C ILE A 59 -13.49 -14.42 -19.50
N ALA A 60 -14.76 -14.18 -19.19
CA ALA A 60 -15.17 -13.40 -18.01
C ALA A 60 -14.73 -14.09 -16.71
N LEU A 61 -14.23 -13.31 -15.74
CA LEU A 61 -14.02 -13.80 -14.38
C LEU A 61 -15.38 -14.00 -13.69
N PRO A 62 -15.49 -14.95 -12.74
CA PRO A 62 -16.69 -15.07 -11.91
C PRO A 62 -17.01 -13.74 -11.23
N ARG A 63 -18.23 -13.24 -11.44
CA ARG A 63 -18.71 -11.98 -10.88
C ARG A 63 -19.61 -12.23 -9.67
N THR A 64 -19.54 -11.34 -8.69
CA THR A 64 -20.43 -11.32 -7.53
C THR A 64 -21.03 -9.93 -7.31
N GLU A 65 -22.21 -9.91 -6.69
CA GLU A 65 -22.88 -8.69 -6.18
C GLU A 65 -22.85 -8.65 -4.63
N LEU A 66 -22.02 -9.51 -4.02
CA LEU A 66 -21.80 -9.52 -2.58
C LEU A 66 -21.34 -8.14 -2.09
N SER A 67 -21.77 -7.76 -0.89
CA SER A 67 -21.26 -6.57 -0.21
C SER A 67 -20.92 -6.87 1.25
N LEU A 68 -19.65 -6.72 1.60
CA LEU A 68 -19.12 -6.98 2.93
C LEU A 68 -19.35 -5.76 3.83
N GLN A 69 -20.51 -5.70 4.49
CA GLN A 69 -20.94 -4.49 5.19
C GLN A 69 -20.10 -4.14 6.43
N LYS A 70 -19.52 -5.14 7.08
CA LYS A 70 -18.76 -4.97 8.34
C LYS A 70 -17.25 -4.98 8.16
N ILE A 71 -16.76 -4.97 6.92
CA ILE A 71 -15.32 -5.02 6.66
C ILE A 71 -14.62 -3.80 7.26
N GLN A 72 -13.53 -4.07 7.98
CA GLN A 72 -12.68 -3.07 8.65
C GLN A 72 -11.24 -3.22 8.20
N ASP A 73 -10.77 -4.45 8.00
CA ASP A 73 -9.39 -4.74 7.64
C ASP A 73 -9.36 -5.46 6.30
N LEU A 74 -8.68 -4.88 5.32
CA LEU A 74 -8.53 -5.44 3.99
C LEU A 74 -7.06 -5.58 3.64
N HIS A 75 -6.66 -6.80 3.30
CA HIS A 75 -5.35 -7.10 2.75
C HIS A 75 -5.51 -7.74 1.37
N ILE A 76 -4.92 -7.13 0.36
CA ILE A 76 -4.86 -7.71 -0.99
C ILE A 76 -3.40 -7.83 -1.39
N GLU A 77 -3.02 -9.02 -1.87
CA GLU A 77 -1.66 -9.35 -2.28
C GLU A 77 -1.67 -9.95 -3.69
N GLY A 78 -0.79 -9.46 -4.57
CA GLY A 78 -0.53 -10.05 -5.89
C GLY A 78 -1.68 -9.89 -6.90
N ILE A 79 -2.53 -8.87 -6.76
CA ILE A 79 -3.62 -8.60 -7.72
C ILE A 79 -3.26 -7.34 -8.55
N PRO A 80 -2.77 -7.51 -9.79
CA PRO A 80 -2.45 -6.39 -10.66
C PRO A 80 -3.74 -5.73 -11.19
N TYR A 81 -3.66 -4.45 -11.55
CA TYR A 81 -4.80 -3.66 -12.05
C TYR A 81 -6.04 -3.75 -11.14
N LEU A 82 -5.84 -3.70 -9.82
CA LEU A 82 -6.86 -3.93 -8.80
C LEU A 82 -8.21 -3.23 -9.07
N HIS A 83 -8.18 -1.98 -9.56
CA HIS A 83 -9.39 -1.24 -9.94
C HIS A 83 -10.25 -1.98 -10.98
N LYS A 84 -9.63 -2.52 -12.06
CA LYS A 84 -10.35 -3.28 -13.09
C LYS A 84 -10.84 -4.61 -12.55
N PHE A 85 -10.00 -5.28 -11.75
CA PHE A 85 -10.37 -6.56 -11.15
C PHE A 85 -11.63 -6.42 -10.30
N LEU A 86 -11.69 -5.42 -9.42
CA LEU A 86 -12.86 -5.15 -8.59
C LEU A 86 -14.06 -4.69 -9.43
N GLU A 87 -13.89 -3.78 -10.38
CA GLU A 87 -14.97 -3.31 -11.25
C GLU A 87 -15.64 -4.44 -12.04
N GLU A 88 -14.85 -5.39 -12.56
CA GLU A 88 -15.35 -6.52 -13.35
C GLU A 88 -15.96 -7.64 -12.50
N CYS A 89 -15.31 -7.97 -11.37
CA CYS A 89 -15.64 -9.20 -10.63
C CYS A 89 -16.43 -8.95 -9.36
N ALA A 90 -16.25 -7.80 -8.72
CA ALA A 90 -16.73 -7.58 -7.35
C ALA A 90 -16.97 -6.09 -7.04
N PRO A 91 -17.77 -5.36 -7.84
CA PRO A 91 -17.86 -3.90 -7.78
C PRO A 91 -18.41 -3.39 -6.44
N ASN A 92 -19.22 -4.20 -5.75
CA ASN A 92 -19.88 -3.85 -4.49
C ASN A 92 -19.24 -4.52 -3.26
N LEU A 93 -18.15 -5.27 -3.46
CA LEU A 93 -17.59 -6.18 -2.46
C LEU A 93 -17.18 -5.46 -1.18
N ILE A 94 -16.50 -4.33 -1.33
CA ILE A 94 -15.85 -3.66 -0.20
C ILE A 94 -16.65 -2.42 0.16
N ASN A 95 -17.21 -2.40 1.38
CA ASN A 95 -17.75 -1.19 1.95
C ASN A 95 -16.61 -0.33 2.54
N PHE A 96 -16.03 0.54 1.71
CA PHE A 96 -14.91 1.41 2.08
C PHE A 96 -15.19 2.34 3.27
N SER A 97 -16.46 2.67 3.54
CA SER A 97 -16.83 3.60 4.62
C SER A 97 -16.51 3.07 6.03
N ASN A 98 -16.37 1.75 6.17
CA ASN A 98 -16.04 1.09 7.42
C ASN A 98 -14.58 0.69 7.55
N LEU A 99 -13.80 0.84 6.46
CA LEU A 99 -12.43 0.39 6.40
C LEU A 99 -11.54 1.21 7.34
N ARG A 100 -10.81 0.50 8.20
CA ARG A 100 -9.85 1.02 9.18
C ARG A 100 -8.41 0.70 8.79
N MET A 101 -8.18 -0.43 8.14
CA MET A 101 -6.88 -0.83 7.63
C MET A 101 -6.99 -1.28 6.17
N LEU A 102 -6.12 -0.71 5.34
CA LEU A 102 -5.87 -1.15 3.97
C LEU A 102 -4.40 -1.54 3.84
N ARG A 103 -4.15 -2.78 3.46
CA ARG A 103 -2.83 -3.29 3.08
C ARG A 103 -2.88 -3.77 1.63
N LEU A 104 -2.00 -3.22 0.81
CA LEU A 104 -1.75 -3.69 -0.54
C LEU A 104 -0.31 -4.16 -0.64
N ASP A 105 -0.13 -5.36 -1.18
CA ASP A 105 1.16 -6.00 -1.32
C ASP A 105 1.31 -6.50 -2.76
N SER A 106 2.40 -6.14 -3.44
CA SER A 106 2.69 -6.57 -4.81
C SER A 106 1.52 -6.37 -5.80
N CYS A 107 0.75 -5.28 -5.63
CA CYS A 107 -0.42 -4.97 -6.47
C CYS A 107 -0.02 -4.02 -7.61
N GLU A 108 0.58 -4.56 -8.67
CA GLU A 108 1.05 -3.75 -9.80
C GLU A 108 -0.08 -2.89 -10.40
N SER A 109 0.22 -1.62 -10.73
CA SER A 109 -0.75 -0.68 -11.31
C SER A 109 -2.01 -0.44 -10.45
N ALA A 110 -1.89 -0.53 -9.13
CA ALA A 110 -2.95 -0.15 -8.19
C ALA A 110 -3.13 1.38 -8.06
N ASP A 111 -2.32 2.20 -8.75
CA ASP A 111 -2.34 3.66 -8.68
C ASP A 111 -3.73 4.26 -8.88
N ARG A 112 -4.45 3.77 -9.90
CA ARG A 112 -5.81 4.24 -10.18
C ARG A 112 -6.80 3.88 -9.08
N PHE A 113 -6.64 2.70 -8.46
CA PHE A 113 -7.48 2.31 -7.32
C PHE A 113 -7.22 3.22 -6.12
N LEU A 114 -5.94 3.45 -5.79
CA LEU A 114 -5.57 4.33 -4.69
C LEU A 114 -6.07 5.76 -4.92
N LEU A 115 -5.87 6.31 -6.13
CA LEU A 115 -6.31 7.68 -6.44
C LEU A 115 -7.84 7.82 -6.52
N SER A 116 -8.60 6.77 -6.86
CA SER A 116 -10.07 6.85 -6.94
C SER A 116 -10.76 6.61 -5.60
N GLU A 117 -10.27 5.64 -4.82
CA GLU A 117 -10.95 5.18 -3.61
C GLU A 117 -10.42 5.84 -2.34
N LEU A 118 -9.15 6.27 -2.32
CA LEU A 118 -8.55 6.77 -1.11
C LEU A 118 -8.85 8.27 -0.92
N SER A 119 -9.92 8.55 -0.18
CA SER A 119 -10.30 9.91 0.20
C SER A 119 -11.09 9.91 1.50
N VAL A 120 -11.16 11.04 2.19
CA VAL A 120 -11.98 11.20 3.40
C VAL A 120 -13.46 10.90 3.18
N TYR A 121 -13.96 11.13 1.97
CA TYR A 121 -15.36 10.87 1.62
C TYR A 121 -15.66 9.38 1.40
N ARG A 122 -14.66 8.60 0.96
CA ARG A 122 -14.81 7.17 0.66
C ARG A 122 -14.37 6.27 1.81
N MET A 123 -13.28 6.62 2.49
CA MET A 123 -12.66 5.85 3.58
C MET A 123 -12.48 6.68 4.86
N PRO A 124 -13.52 7.32 5.42
CA PRO A 124 -13.41 8.25 6.55
C PRO A 124 -12.82 7.65 7.84
N LYS A 125 -12.83 6.32 7.98
CA LYS A 125 -12.35 5.61 9.17
C LYS A 125 -10.95 5.03 9.01
N LEU A 126 -10.29 5.24 7.87
CA LEU A 126 -8.98 4.64 7.59
C LEU A 126 -7.93 5.19 8.55
N LYS A 127 -7.30 4.29 9.31
CA LYS A 127 -6.24 4.59 10.28
C LYS A 127 -4.89 4.01 9.91
N SER A 128 -4.87 2.94 9.12
CA SER A 128 -3.64 2.29 8.67
C SER A 128 -3.65 2.09 7.17
N LEU A 129 -2.66 2.65 6.49
CA LEU A 129 -2.37 2.36 5.08
C LEU A 129 -0.99 1.71 5.00
N GLN A 130 -0.92 0.54 4.36
CA GLN A 130 0.31 -0.19 4.19
C GLN A 130 0.48 -0.57 2.71
N LEU A 131 1.52 -0.06 2.09
CA LEU A 131 1.83 -0.28 0.69
C LEU A 131 3.19 -0.98 0.60
N PHE A 132 3.18 -2.23 0.16
CA PHE A 132 4.37 -3.03 -0.11
C PHE A 132 4.43 -3.32 -1.60
N GLU A 133 5.54 -2.94 -2.23
CA GLU A 133 5.81 -3.13 -3.66
C GLU A 133 4.59 -2.75 -4.53
N THR A 134 3.93 -1.66 -4.14
CA THR A 134 2.66 -1.22 -4.70
C THR A 134 2.67 0.30 -4.89
N GLY A 135 2.52 0.72 -6.14
CA GLY A 135 2.27 2.10 -6.52
C GLY A 135 3.50 2.85 -7.00
N SER A 136 3.28 3.85 -7.86
CA SER A 136 4.35 4.63 -8.49
C SER A 136 4.65 5.94 -7.76
N SER A 137 5.81 6.53 -8.04
CA SER A 137 6.18 7.85 -7.53
C SER A 137 5.18 8.95 -7.90
N LEU A 138 4.63 8.90 -9.12
CA LEU A 138 3.63 9.85 -9.60
C LEU A 138 2.33 9.75 -8.78
N MET A 139 1.96 8.55 -8.35
CA MET A 139 0.80 8.36 -7.50
C MET A 139 1.00 8.98 -6.12
N PHE A 140 2.18 8.80 -5.50
CA PHE A 140 2.44 9.34 -4.16
C PHE A 140 2.29 10.87 -4.12
N ASP A 141 2.82 11.58 -5.12
CA ASP A 141 2.70 13.05 -5.16
C ASP A 141 1.23 13.52 -5.19
N GLY A 142 0.35 12.79 -5.87
CA GLY A 142 -1.08 13.07 -5.90
C GLY A 142 -1.86 12.56 -4.68
N LEU A 143 -1.44 11.44 -4.08
CA LEU A 143 -2.16 10.76 -2.99
C LEU A 143 -1.93 11.42 -1.62
N LEU A 144 -0.71 11.92 -1.37
CA LEU A 144 -0.29 12.41 -0.04
C LEU A 144 -1.16 13.54 0.54
N PRO A 145 -1.62 14.55 -0.24
CA PRO A 145 -2.53 15.56 0.27
C PRO A 145 -3.86 14.96 0.79
N HIS A 146 -4.41 13.97 0.08
CA HIS A 146 -5.65 13.29 0.49
C HIS A 146 -5.46 12.43 1.75
N LEU A 147 -4.27 11.86 1.93
CA LEU A 147 -3.92 11.13 3.16
C LEU A 147 -3.88 12.06 4.39
N GLY A 148 -3.47 13.33 4.21
CA GLY A 148 -3.48 14.35 5.26
C GLY A 148 -4.87 14.57 5.88
N GLU A 149 -5.92 14.46 5.07
CA GLU A 149 -7.31 14.64 5.51
C GLU A 149 -7.81 13.46 6.38
N LEU A 150 -7.28 12.25 6.17
CA LEU A 150 -7.78 11.01 6.79
C LEU A 150 -7.39 10.86 8.28
N LYS A 151 -6.53 11.74 8.82
CA LYS A 151 -5.94 11.61 10.16
C LYS A 151 -5.41 10.19 10.38
N LEU A 152 -4.55 9.76 9.46
CA LEU A 152 -3.96 8.44 9.42
C LEU A 152 -3.01 8.25 10.63
N GLU A 153 -3.03 7.09 11.27
CA GLU A 153 -2.18 6.79 12.43
C GLU A 153 -0.97 5.93 12.06
N THR A 154 -1.07 5.12 11.00
CA THR A 154 -0.01 4.23 10.53
C THR A 154 0.14 4.33 9.03
N LEU A 155 1.36 4.61 8.60
CA LEU A 155 1.76 4.59 7.19
C LEU A 155 2.97 3.65 7.03
N VAL A 156 2.83 2.67 6.16
CA VAL A 156 3.93 1.82 5.70
C VAL A 156 4.10 2.02 4.20
N ILE A 157 5.30 2.38 3.78
CA ILE A 157 5.69 2.49 2.39
C ILE A 157 6.96 1.66 2.21
N ALA A 158 6.83 0.52 1.53
CA ALA A 158 7.93 -0.34 1.12
C ALA A 158 7.93 -0.44 -0.40
N LEU A 159 8.85 0.26 -1.08
CA LEU A 159 8.88 0.31 -2.56
C LEU A 159 10.01 -0.50 -3.17
N HIS A 160 9.76 -1.02 -4.37
CA HIS A 160 10.74 -1.75 -5.16
C HIS A 160 11.79 -0.81 -5.76
N ARG A 161 12.96 -1.33 -6.14
CA ARG A 161 14.16 -0.55 -6.51
C ARG A 161 13.98 0.41 -7.70
N HIS A 162 12.98 0.14 -8.54
CA HIS A 162 12.69 0.88 -9.76
C HIS A 162 11.63 1.96 -9.57
N GLU A 163 10.97 1.99 -8.42
CA GLU A 163 9.95 2.97 -8.12
C GLU A 163 10.63 4.26 -7.63
N GLY A 164 10.19 5.37 -8.23
CA GLY A 164 10.90 6.65 -8.23
C GLY A 164 10.73 7.49 -6.97
N ARG A 165 11.45 8.62 -6.96
CA ARG A 165 11.57 9.61 -5.88
C ARG A 165 10.23 9.93 -5.20
N ILE A 166 10.08 9.50 -3.95
CA ILE A 166 9.01 9.97 -3.07
C ILE A 166 9.35 11.40 -2.60
N GLY A 167 8.39 12.30 -2.71
CA GLY A 167 8.45 13.62 -2.08
C GLY A 167 8.40 13.55 -0.55
N TRP A 168 9.49 13.10 0.09
CA TRP A 168 9.51 12.89 1.54
C TRP A 168 9.12 14.13 2.36
N GLY A 169 9.49 15.33 1.92
CA GLY A 169 9.06 16.57 2.57
C GLY A 169 7.53 16.76 2.57
N ILE A 170 6.84 16.27 1.55
CA ILE A 170 5.37 16.28 1.46
C ILE A 170 4.78 15.33 2.50
N ILE A 171 5.33 14.12 2.66
CA ILE A 171 4.90 13.17 3.70
C ILE A 171 4.90 13.85 5.07
N LYS A 172 6.01 14.51 5.43
CA LYS A 172 6.11 15.22 6.70
C LYS A 172 5.08 16.35 6.80
N ARG A 173 4.95 17.18 5.75
CA ARG A 173 4.02 18.32 5.75
C ARG A 173 2.57 17.87 5.94
N GLU A 174 2.12 16.85 5.22
CA GLU A 174 0.72 16.44 5.22
C GLU A 174 0.37 15.53 6.41
N LEU A 175 1.32 14.71 6.90
CA LEU A 175 1.00 13.60 7.81
C LEU A 175 1.57 13.72 9.23
N SER A 176 2.50 14.65 9.46
CA SER A 176 3.15 14.82 10.78
C SER A 176 2.19 15.05 11.94
N GLY A 177 1.07 15.72 11.68
CA GLY A 177 0.06 16.03 12.69
C GLY A 177 -0.78 14.84 13.14
N SER A 178 -0.70 13.68 12.48
CA SER A 178 -1.58 12.53 12.77
C SER A 178 -0.87 11.19 12.91
N LEU A 179 0.25 10.97 12.22
CA LEU A 179 0.95 9.69 12.24
C LEU A 179 1.55 9.38 13.61
N LYS A 180 1.32 8.15 14.06
CA LYS A 180 1.97 7.52 15.22
C LYS A 180 3.04 6.51 14.82
N ARG A 181 2.85 5.84 13.67
CA ARG A 181 3.77 4.84 13.15
C ARG A 181 4.10 5.13 11.70
N LEU A 182 5.39 5.19 11.40
CA LEU A 182 5.91 5.40 10.05
C LEU A 182 6.98 4.35 9.74
N TRP A 183 6.72 3.52 8.74
CA TRP A 183 7.73 2.62 8.18
C TRP A 183 8.04 3.02 6.75
N ILE A 184 9.31 3.31 6.50
CA ILE A 184 9.86 3.61 5.19
C ILE A 184 10.89 2.54 4.81
N GLN A 185 10.63 1.84 3.71
CA GLN A 185 11.58 0.96 3.04
C GLN A 185 11.59 1.29 1.55
N HIS A 186 12.78 1.45 0.98
CA HIS A 186 12.90 1.81 -0.44
C HIS A 186 14.15 1.15 -1.01
N MET A 187 13.98 0.19 -1.90
CA MET A 187 15.11 -0.63 -2.40
C MET A 187 16.00 0.08 -3.44
N SER A 188 15.99 1.42 -3.50
CA SER A 188 16.76 2.20 -4.48
C SER A 188 17.80 3.08 -3.82
N SER A 189 19.06 2.93 -4.22
CA SER A 189 20.18 3.77 -3.76
C SER A 189 20.16 5.19 -4.31
N ALA A 190 19.50 5.44 -5.44
CA ALA A 190 19.50 6.74 -6.13
C ALA A 190 18.39 7.70 -5.65
N SER A 191 17.25 7.13 -5.23
CA SER A 191 16.04 7.86 -4.82
C SER A 191 15.53 7.49 -3.43
N GLY A 192 16.24 6.60 -2.73
CA GLY A 192 15.87 6.12 -1.40
C GLY A 192 16.02 7.17 -0.30
N PRO A 193 15.75 6.78 0.96
CA PRO A 193 15.67 7.67 2.10
C PRO A 193 17.02 8.22 2.59
N TYR A 194 18.10 8.14 1.82
CA TYR A 194 19.45 8.51 2.27
C TYR A 194 19.57 9.97 2.73
N ARG A 195 18.69 10.88 2.26
CA ARG A 195 18.59 12.27 2.76
C ARG A 195 17.60 12.45 3.90
N LEU A 196 16.78 11.45 4.25
CA LEU A 196 15.81 11.54 5.34
C LEU A 196 16.48 11.72 6.68
N LEU A 197 17.60 11.01 6.88
CA LEU A 197 18.30 11.02 8.15
C LEU A 197 19.40 12.07 8.22
N ASP A 198 19.66 12.84 7.15
CA ASP A 198 20.83 13.72 6.95
C ASP A 198 21.65 13.94 8.23
N MET A 199 22.46 12.93 8.55
CA MET A 199 23.30 12.94 9.76
C MET A 199 24.58 13.75 9.51
N THR A 200 24.73 14.32 8.32
CA THR A 200 25.89 15.13 7.93
C THR A 200 25.74 16.58 8.38
N ASN A 201 24.52 17.03 8.67
CA ASN A 201 24.29 18.33 9.28
C ASN A 201 24.64 18.28 10.78
N HIS A 202 25.94 18.39 11.10
CA HIS A 202 26.47 18.29 12.46
C HIS A 202 26.20 19.52 13.36
N HIS A 203 25.39 20.48 12.89
CA HIS A 203 25.17 21.74 13.59
C HIS A 203 23.79 21.75 14.26
N PHE A 204 23.79 21.73 15.59
CA PHE A 204 22.60 21.89 16.41
C PHE A 204 22.20 23.38 16.52
N PRO A 205 20.90 23.74 16.45
CA PRO A 205 19.74 22.86 16.30
C PRO A 205 19.52 22.40 14.84
N TYR A 206 19.09 21.14 14.69
CA TYR A 206 18.68 20.59 13.40
C TYR A 206 17.39 21.28 12.92
N CYS A 207 17.54 22.26 12.02
CA CYS A 207 16.44 22.89 11.31
C CYS A 207 16.32 22.27 9.91
N ASP A 208 15.10 22.12 9.40
CA ASP A 208 14.79 21.67 8.02
C ASP A 208 15.08 20.20 7.65
N THR A 209 15.31 19.30 8.61
CA THR A 209 15.49 17.86 8.35
C THR A 209 14.17 17.08 8.43
N PHE A 210 14.08 15.90 7.79
CA PHE A 210 12.88 15.04 7.87
C PHE A 210 12.68 14.49 9.30
N PHE A 211 13.76 14.12 10.00
CA PHE A 211 13.82 13.87 11.44
C PHE A 211 14.85 14.80 12.12
N PRO A 212 14.73 15.19 13.41
CA PRO A 212 13.83 14.64 14.44
C PRO A 212 12.60 15.50 14.79
N ASN A 213 12.61 16.80 14.46
CA ASN A 213 11.53 17.73 14.85
C ASN A 213 10.29 17.57 13.96
N GLY A 214 9.14 18.12 14.37
CA GLY A 214 7.95 18.21 13.51
C GLY A 214 7.20 16.89 13.34
N TRP A 215 7.22 16.02 14.35
CA TRP A 215 6.48 14.76 14.43
C TRP A 215 5.85 14.59 15.83
N PRO A 216 4.89 15.44 16.23
CA PRO A 216 4.41 15.52 17.62
C PRO A 216 3.76 14.25 18.16
N ASN A 217 3.19 13.41 17.28
CA ASN A 217 2.47 12.20 17.66
C ASN A 217 3.22 10.90 17.33
N LEU A 218 4.42 11.00 16.76
CA LEU A 218 5.14 9.84 16.23
C LEU A 218 5.77 9.04 17.38
N GLU A 219 5.31 7.80 17.54
CA GLU A 219 5.71 6.86 18.58
C GLU A 219 6.72 5.84 18.05
N GLU A 220 6.62 5.48 16.75
CA GLU A 220 7.43 4.42 16.14
C GLU A 220 7.88 4.80 14.73
N VAL A 221 9.17 4.60 14.47
CA VAL A 221 9.79 4.78 13.15
C VAL A 221 10.63 3.58 12.80
N ALA A 222 10.37 3.01 11.62
CA ALA A 222 11.21 1.99 11.03
C ALA A 222 11.76 2.50 9.69
N ILE A 223 13.08 2.49 9.54
CA ILE A 223 13.78 2.83 8.30
C ILE A 223 14.76 1.70 8.01
N ASP A 224 14.66 1.10 6.83
CA ASP A 224 15.64 0.09 6.40
C ASP A 224 16.99 0.78 6.12
N THR A 225 17.99 0.41 6.92
CA THR A 225 19.31 1.04 6.95
C THR A 225 20.23 0.59 5.82
N HIS A 226 19.90 -0.51 5.11
CA HIS A 226 20.72 -1.05 4.01
C HIS A 226 20.97 -0.03 2.87
N TYR A 227 20.23 1.07 2.86
CA TYR A 227 20.28 2.11 1.83
C TYR A 227 20.62 3.51 2.37
N LEU A 228 20.98 3.62 3.66
CA LEU A 228 21.53 4.84 4.24
C LEU A 228 23.01 5.04 3.87
N GLU A 229 23.69 3.94 3.58
CA GLU A 229 24.99 3.93 2.93
C GLU A 229 24.81 4.11 1.41
N GLY A 230 24.38 5.29 0.98
CA GLY A 230 24.60 5.68 -0.40
C GLY A 230 26.11 5.63 -0.69
N ASP A 231 26.50 5.54 -1.97
CA ASP A 231 27.91 5.56 -2.45
C ASP A 231 28.79 6.73 -1.94
N ALA A 232 28.27 7.61 -1.08
CA ALA A 232 28.97 8.68 -0.37
C ALA A 232 30.12 8.20 0.54
N VAL A 233 30.13 6.96 1.02
CA VAL A 233 31.29 6.41 1.77
C VAL A 233 32.35 5.83 0.82
N ARG A 234 32.01 5.47 -0.42
CA ARG A 234 32.99 4.89 -1.36
C ARG A 234 33.84 5.94 -2.09
N THR A 235 33.38 7.19 -2.17
CA THR A 235 34.14 8.28 -2.80
C THR A 235 35.04 9.05 -1.84
N THR A 236 34.94 8.83 -0.53
CA THR A 236 35.81 9.48 0.47
C THR A 236 37.03 8.65 0.88
N PHE A 237 37.13 7.38 0.47
CA PHE A 237 38.31 6.53 0.69
C PHE A 237 39.17 6.29 -0.55
N SER A 238 38.92 7.00 -1.66
CA SER A 238 39.70 6.86 -2.91
C SER A 238 40.74 7.97 -3.13
N HIS A 239 41.32 8.54 -2.06
CA HIS A 239 42.60 9.26 -2.14
C HIS A 239 43.60 8.71 -1.12
N GLY A 240 44.55 7.93 -1.63
CA GLY A 240 45.65 7.36 -0.87
C GLY A 240 46.66 6.65 -1.77
N ASN A 241 47.27 7.40 -2.68
CA ASN A 241 48.61 7.17 -3.24
C ASN A 241 49.23 8.53 -3.59
#